data_AF-A0A1I5XUG8-F1
#
_entry.id   AF-A0A1I5XUG8-F1
#
_cell.length_a   1.000
_cell.length_b   1.000
_cell.length_c   1.000
_cell.angle_alpha   90.00
_cell.angle_beta   90.00
_cell.angle_gamma   90.00
#
_symmetry.space_group_name_H-M   'P 1'
#
loop_
_entity.id
_entity.type
_entity.pdbx_description
1 polymer ?
#
loop_
_entity_poly.entity_id
_entity_poly.type
_entity_poly.pdbx_seq_one_letter_code
_entity_poly.pdbx_strand_id
1 'polypeptide(L)' 'MSTYAISDLHGQYDIFEKLLDVIDFSENDFLYVLGDAIDRGPDGIKILQKINQLFTVAIS' A
#
# COMPACT_ATOMS: atom_id res chain seq x y z
N MET A 1 -14.71 -2.43 9.70
CA MET A 1 -13.33 -2.16 10.15
C MET A 1 -12.57 -3.45 10.12
N SER A 2 -11.87 -3.66 9.01
CA SER A 2 -10.94 -4.76 8.80
C SER A 2 -9.51 -4.22 8.95
N THR A 3 -8.58 -5.10 9.32
CA THR A 3 -7.16 -4.76 9.40
C THR A 3 -6.37 -5.67 8.47
N TYR A 4 -5.59 -5.06 7.59
CA TYR A 4 -4.78 -5.73 6.59
C TYR A 4 -3.30 -5.45 6.83
N ALA A 5 -2.46 -6.40 6.46
CA ALA A 5 -1.01 -6.24 6.47
C ALA A 5 -0.44 -6.74 5.14
N ILE A 6 0.42 -5.93 4.53
CA ILE A 6 1.12 -6.22 3.28
C ILE A 6 2.60 -5.85 3.39
N SER A 7 3.43 -6.45 2.55
CA SER A 7 4.87 -6.16 2.44
C SER A 7 5.29 -6.24 0.98
N ASP A 8 6.48 -5.72 0.67
CA ASP A 8 7.24 -5.97 -0.55
C ASP A 8 6.49 -5.53 -1.82
N LEU A 9 6.02 -4.28 -1.84
CA LEU A 9 5.36 -3.72 -3.03
C LEU A 9 6.32 -3.49 -4.19
N HIS A 10 7.61 -3.31 -3.91
CA HIS A 10 8.69 -3.22 -4.88
C HIS A 10 8.37 -2.29 -6.08
N GLY A 11 7.85 -1.09 -5.82
CA GLY A 11 7.54 -0.13 -6.88
C GLY A 11 6.43 -0.56 -7.85
N GLN A 12 5.66 -1.63 -7.55
CA GLN A 12 4.60 -2.17 -8.40
C GLN A 12 3.24 -1.52 -8.09
N TYR A 13 3.07 -0.25 -8.48
CA TYR A 13 1.88 0.53 -8.13
C TYR A 13 0.56 -0.09 -8.64
N ASP A 14 0.52 -0.59 -9.87
CA ASP A 14 -0.71 -1.17 -10.45
C ASP A 14 -1.19 -2.42 -9.70
N ILE A 15 -0.25 -3.18 -9.13
CA ILE A 15 -0.57 -4.34 -8.29
C ILE A 15 -1.12 -3.87 -6.95
N PHE A 16 -0.54 -2.82 -6.39
CA PHE A 16 -1.02 -2.22 -5.15
C PHE A 16 -2.46 -1.68 -5.29
N GLU A 17 -2.79 -0.96 -6.37
CA GLU A 17 -4.17 -0.50 -6.58
C GLU A 17 -5.15 -1.66 -6.75
N LYS A 18 -4.82 -2.66 -7.55
CA LYS A 18 -5.65 -3.87 -7.70
C LYS A 18 -5.88 -4.60 -6.37
N LEU A 19 -4.87 -4.62 -5.49
CA LEU A 19 -5.01 -5.21 -4.17
C LEU A 19 -6.05 -4.46 -3.34
N LEU A 20 -6.01 -3.12 -3.34
CA LEU A 20 -6.99 -2.30 -2.63
C LEU A 20 -8.40 -2.52 -3.17
N ASP A 21 -8.55 -2.66 -4.49
CA ASP A 21 -9.84 -2.95 -5.14
C ASP A 21 -10.38 -4.35 -4.74
N VAL A 22 -9.51 -5.37 -4.72
CA VAL A 22 -9.90 -6.76 -4.40
C VAL A 22 -10.41 -6.89 -2.96
N ILE A 23 -9.83 -6.14 -2.03
CA ILE A 23 -10.23 -6.17 -0.62
C ILE A 23 -11.32 -5.15 -0.29
N ASP A 24 -11.83 -4.42 -1.29
CA ASP A 24 -12.78 -3.32 -1.14
C ASP A 24 -12.33 -2.33 -0.05
N PHE A 25 -11.06 -1.90 -0.14
CA PHE A 25 -10.43 -1.12 0.92
C PHE A 25 -11.11 0.25 1.07
N SER A 26 -11.51 0.57 2.30
CA SER A 26 -12.22 1.81 2.61
C SER A 26 -11.51 2.64 3.68
N GLU A 27 -11.98 3.87 3.88
CA GLU A 27 -11.52 4.75 4.98
C GLU A 27 -11.82 4.20 6.38
N ASN A 28 -12.69 3.18 6.49
CA ASN A 28 -13.00 2.50 7.75
C ASN A 28 -12.06 1.33 8.04
N ASP A 29 -11.10 1.05 7.16
CA ASP A 29 -10.16 -0.05 7.28
C ASP A 29 -8.76 0.47 7.61
N PHE A 30 -7.93 -0.42 8.14
CA PHE A 30 -6.56 -0.11 8.49
C PHE A 30 -5.60 -0.99 7.69
N LEU A 31 -4.58 -0.37 7.09
CA LEU A 31 -3.54 -1.07 6.34
C LEU A 31 -2.18 -0.83 7.00
N TYR A 32 -1.44 -1.92 7.21
CA TYR A 32 -0.02 -1.90 7.54
C TYR A 32 0.80 -2.22 6.29
N VAL A 33 1.76 -1.36 5.96
CA VAL A 33 2.78 -1.62 4.92
C VAL A 33 4.12 -1.82 5.62
N LEU A 34 4.62 -3.06 5.62
CA LEU A 34 5.66 -3.54 6.53
C LEU A 34 7.07 -3.63 5.90
N GLY A 35 7.24 -3.35 4.61
CA GLY A 35 8.54 -3.48 3.94
C GLY A 35 8.54 -3.11 2.46
N ASP A 36 9.74 -2.80 1.95
CA ASP A 36 10.15 -2.65 0.54
C ASP A 36 9.08 -2.09 -0.42
N ALA A 37 8.60 -0.88 -0.15
CA ALA A 37 7.62 -0.24 -1.01
C ALA A 37 8.19 0.29 -2.35
N ILE A 38 9.48 0.62 -2.38
CA ILE A 38 10.05 1.51 -3.41
C ILE A 38 10.87 0.77 -4.47
N ASP A 39 11.71 -0.18 -4.05
CA ASP A 39 12.77 -0.73 -4.90
C ASP A 39 12.27 -1.67 -6.00
N ARG A 40 13.09 -1.91 -7.04
CA ARG A 40 12.87 -2.86 -8.16
C ARG A 40 11.79 -2.48 -9.18
N GLY A 41 10.78 -1.71 -8.81
CA GLY A 41 9.74 -1.22 -9.71
C GLY A 41 9.86 0.27 -10.02
N PRO A 42 9.19 0.75 -11.08
CA PRO A 42 9.31 2.14 -11.53
C PRO A 42 8.56 3.15 -10.64
N ASP A 43 7.54 2.72 -9.90
CA ASP A 43 6.54 3.60 -9.31
C ASP A 43 6.59 3.70 -7.78
N GLY A 44 7.75 3.45 -7.17
CA GLY A 44 7.93 3.50 -5.71
C GLY A 44 7.46 4.81 -5.07
N ILE A 45 7.74 5.96 -5.70
CA ILE A 45 7.28 7.27 -5.21
C ILE A 45 5.75 7.38 -5.25
N LYS A 46 5.12 6.85 -6.29
CA LYS A 46 3.66 6.89 -6.46
C LYS A 46 2.96 6.06 -5.38
N ILE A 47 3.55 4.93 -4.99
CA ILE A 47 3.10 4.13 -3.84
C ILE A 47 3.15 4.96 -2.55
N LEU A 48 4.27 5.63 -2.26
CA LEU A 48 4.37 6.46 -1.05
C LEU A 48 3.36 7.60 -1.03
N GLN A 49 3.14 8.27 -2.17
CA GLN A 49 2.13 9.32 -2.29
C GLN A 49 0.73 8.78 -2.01
N LYS A 50 0.39 7.60 -2.53
CA LYS A 50 -0.89 6.94 -2.26
C LYS A 50 -1.02 6.55 -0.80
N ILE A 51 0.01 5.95 -0.19
CA ILE A 51 0.02 5.60 1.25
C ILE A 51 -0.22 6.84 2.12
N ASN A 52 0.39 7.98 1.80
CA ASN A 52 0.20 9.23 2.54
C ASN A 52 -1.21 9.83 2.41
N GLN A 53 -1.97 9.41 1.40
CA GLN A 53 -3.39 9.79 1.23
C GLN A 53 -4.34 8.83 1.95
N LEU A 54 -3.88 7.62 2.26
CA LEU A 54 -4.66 6.62 2.99
C LEU A 54 -4.47 6.80 4.50
N PHE A 55 -5.46 6.41 5.29
CA PHE A 55 -5.29 6.26 6.75
C PHE A 55 -4.46 4.99 7.01
N THR A 56 -3.14 5.08 6.81
CA THR A 56 -2.22 3.94 6.76
C THR A 56 -0.94 4.26 7.53
N VAL A 57 -0.35 3.25 8.17
CA VAL A 57 0.96 3.37 8.81
C VAL A 57 1.97 2.55 8.00
N ALA A 58 2.97 3.23 7.45
CA ALA A 58 4.16 2.59 6.90
C ALA A 58 5.17 2.38 8.02
N ILE A 59 5.60 1.14 8.22
CA ILE A 59 6.67 0.80 9.16
C ILE A 59 7.88 0.44 8.30
N SER A 60 8.93 1.27 8.37
CA SER A 60 10.19 1.05 7.65
C SER A 60 11.03 -0.04 8.27
#